data_AF-A0A7K0D8G7-F1
#
_entry.id   AF-A0A7K0D8G7-F1
#
_cell.length_a   1.000
_cell.length_b   1.000
_cell.length_c   1.000
_cell.angle_alpha   90.00
_cell.angle_beta   90.00
_cell.angle_gamma   90.00
#
_symmetry.space_group_name_H-M   'P 1'
#
loop_
_entity.id
_entity.type
_entity.pdbx_description
1 polymer ?
#
loop_
_entity_poly.entity_id
_entity_poly.type
_entity_poly.pdbx_seq_one_letter_code
_entity_poly.pdbx_strand_id
1 'polypeptide(L)'
;MPISFETGGLQQLDQNTWGDPKTRDIITLTYIDATPDLPAPLEDEDTLRRRLTELQAEFGCLLEAHSITVNGQPALLRLEKFPLPDRESGLGFTAGIVVPKANCSAILKIMCPENGRPGAREAAVVPKVGFPNMFPPHPYAPDVRGKLPYNAADDMRWDSMFPGHALTRARAWIVNASRTAKIDPRYAALPAFTGPAPVSAKVGAGETSGSASSSSSTSVTPTTTPSDSAATEAMPIASAPASPETMPIPKA
;
A
#
# COMPACT_ATOMS: atom_id res chain seq x y z
N MET A 1 -20.29 16.88 1.00
CA MET A 1 -19.14 16.03 1.43
C MET A 1 -18.79 16.34 2.87
N PRO A 2 -18.48 15.34 3.72
CA PRO A 2 -18.27 15.54 5.16
C PRO A 2 -16.87 16.06 5.52
N ILE A 3 -15.95 16.03 4.57
CA ILE A 3 -14.59 16.55 4.68
C ILE A 3 -14.36 17.57 3.57
N SER A 4 -13.66 18.65 3.88
CA SER A 4 -13.11 19.61 2.92
C SER A 4 -11.63 19.83 3.18
N PHE A 5 -10.91 20.31 2.17
CA PHE A 5 -9.47 20.51 2.22
C PHE A 5 -9.09 21.72 1.34
N GLU A 6 -7.86 22.21 1.51
CA GLU A 6 -7.32 23.30 0.70
C GLU A 6 -7.03 22.82 -0.72
N THR A 7 -7.68 23.44 -1.70
CA THR A 7 -7.58 23.05 -3.12
C THR A 7 -6.63 23.92 -3.92
N GLY A 8 -5.88 24.83 -3.28
CA GLY A 8 -5.00 25.80 -3.94
C GLY A 8 -4.02 25.13 -4.90
N GLY A 9 -4.02 25.58 -6.16
CA GLY A 9 -3.16 25.05 -7.22
C GLY A 9 -3.68 23.78 -7.92
N LEU A 10 -4.79 23.19 -7.45
CA LEU A 10 -5.42 22.03 -8.07
C LEU A 10 -6.53 22.45 -9.04
N GLN A 11 -6.70 21.70 -10.11
CA GLN A 11 -7.82 21.81 -11.03
C GLN A 11 -8.95 20.88 -10.58
N GLN A 12 -10.16 21.41 -10.39
CA GLN A 12 -11.32 20.57 -10.16
C GLN A 12 -11.68 19.81 -11.44
N LEU A 13 -11.79 18.48 -11.34
CA LEU A 13 -12.13 17.59 -12.45
C LEU A 13 -13.61 17.19 -12.42
N ASP A 14 -14.14 16.97 -11.22
CA ASP A 14 -15.56 16.74 -10.97
C ASP A 14 -15.95 17.25 -9.57
N GLN A 15 -17.14 16.91 -9.08
CA GLN A 15 -17.64 17.37 -7.78
C GLN A 15 -16.75 16.97 -6.59
N ASN A 16 -16.07 15.82 -6.68
CA ASN A 16 -15.32 15.20 -5.59
C ASN A 16 -13.88 14.86 -5.97
N THR A 17 -13.42 15.27 -7.16
CA THR A 17 -12.10 14.97 -7.68
C THR A 17 -11.36 16.22 -8.12
N TRP A 18 -10.10 16.32 -7.74
CA TRP A 18 -9.16 17.37 -8.14
C TRP A 18 -7.90 16.74 -8.72
N GLY A 19 -7.30 17.40 -9.70
CA GLY A 19 -6.04 16.98 -10.32
C GLY A 19 -5.00 18.08 -10.27
N ASP A 20 -3.74 17.70 -10.06
CA ASP A 20 -2.60 18.57 -10.35
C ASP A 20 -2.20 18.38 -11.83
N PRO A 21 -2.31 19.41 -12.68
CA PRO A 21 -2.00 19.27 -14.10
C PRO A 21 -0.50 19.03 -14.38
N LYS A 22 0.40 19.39 -13.46
CA LYS A 22 1.85 19.24 -13.60
C LYS A 22 2.31 17.85 -13.18
N THR A 23 1.83 17.38 -12.02
CA THR A 23 2.28 16.10 -11.45
C THR A 23 1.36 14.93 -11.78
N ARG A 24 0.16 15.21 -12.29
CA ARG A 24 -0.90 14.22 -12.55
C ARG A 24 -1.38 13.54 -11.26
N ASP A 25 -1.13 14.15 -10.11
CA ASP A 25 -1.67 13.69 -8.84
C ASP A 25 -3.19 13.88 -8.85
N ILE A 26 -3.92 12.91 -8.31
CA ILE A 26 -5.39 12.93 -8.25
C ILE A 26 -5.83 12.85 -6.80
N ILE A 27 -6.60 13.84 -6.36
CA ILE A 27 -7.22 13.89 -5.04
C ILE A 27 -8.68 13.53 -5.18
N THR A 28 -9.17 12.65 -4.32
CA THR A 28 -10.56 12.21 -4.27
C THR A 28 -11.13 12.38 -2.88
N LEU A 29 -12.40 12.81 -2.84
CA LEU A 29 -13.25 12.77 -1.66
C LEU A 29 -14.27 11.66 -1.81
N THR A 30 -14.39 10.81 -0.80
CA THR A 30 -15.37 9.71 -0.81
C THR A 30 -16.14 9.69 0.50
N TYR A 31 -17.45 9.51 0.41
CA TYR A 31 -18.31 9.18 1.54
C TYR A 31 -18.84 7.76 1.32
N ILE A 32 -18.68 6.91 2.33
CA ILE A 32 -19.18 5.54 2.31
C ILE A 32 -20.25 5.44 3.38
N ASP A 33 -21.49 5.17 2.97
CA ASP A 33 -22.66 5.03 3.86
C ASP A 33 -22.81 3.57 4.34
N ALA A 34 -21.73 3.03 4.89
CA ALA A 34 -21.67 1.68 5.44
C ALA A 34 -20.66 1.63 6.59
N THR A 35 -20.80 0.63 7.46
CA THR A 35 -19.83 0.36 8.53
C THR A 35 -18.40 0.38 7.96
N PRO A 36 -17.47 1.13 8.58
CA PRO A 36 -16.10 1.21 8.12
C PRO A 36 -15.49 -0.18 7.96
N ASP A 37 -14.93 -0.44 6.79
CA ASP A 37 -14.15 -1.64 6.51
C ASP A 37 -12.73 -1.49 7.07
N LEU A 38 -12.64 -1.31 8.39
CA LEU A 38 -11.39 -1.27 9.14
C LEU A 38 -11.26 -2.57 9.94
N PRO A 39 -10.10 -3.24 9.88
CA PRO A 39 -9.94 -4.56 10.49
C PRO A 39 -9.79 -4.53 12.02
N ALA A 40 -9.66 -3.34 12.62
CA ALA A 40 -9.53 -3.12 14.05
C ALA A 40 -10.00 -1.70 14.43
N PRO A 41 -10.29 -1.42 15.71
CA PRO A 41 -10.41 -0.05 16.22
C PRO A 41 -9.15 0.78 15.94
N LEU A 42 -9.26 2.10 15.93
CA LEU A 42 -8.10 2.98 15.71
C LEU A 42 -7.09 2.93 16.86
N GLU A 43 -7.55 2.58 18.06
CA GLU A 43 -6.73 2.50 19.26
C GLU A 43 -5.86 1.23 19.30
N ASP A 44 -6.23 0.19 18.54
CA ASP A 44 -5.47 -1.06 18.41
C ASP A 44 -4.54 -0.99 17.18
N GLU A 45 -3.54 -0.12 17.28
CA GLU A 45 -2.64 0.25 16.18
C GLU A 45 -1.85 -0.96 15.62
N ASP A 46 -1.45 -1.90 16.48
CA ASP A 46 -0.68 -3.08 16.07
C ASP A 46 -1.54 -4.05 15.25
N THR A 47 -2.74 -4.38 15.72
CA THR A 47 -3.67 -5.22 14.95
C THR A 47 -4.07 -4.53 13.66
N LEU A 48 -4.38 -3.22 13.72
CA LEU A 48 -4.76 -2.43 12.56
C LEU A 48 -3.67 -2.47 11.49
N ARG A 49 -2.41 -2.18 11.86
CA ARG A 49 -1.26 -2.21 10.95
C ARG A 49 -1.05 -3.57 10.33
N ARG A 50 -1.02 -4.63 11.15
CA ARG A 50 -0.80 -5.98 10.66
C ARG A 50 -1.87 -6.38 9.65
N ARG A 51 -3.15 -6.21 10.00
CA ARG A 51 -4.27 -6.60 9.13
C ARG A 51 -4.35 -5.75 7.87
N LEU A 52 -4.07 -4.45 7.94
CA LEU A 52 -3.98 -3.61 6.75
C LEU A 52 -2.82 -4.03 5.85
N THR A 53 -1.68 -4.46 6.41
CA THR A 53 -0.58 -5.02 5.62
C THR A 53 -1.01 -6.31 4.92
N GLU A 54 -1.70 -7.21 5.63
CA GLU A 54 -2.22 -8.46 5.06
C GLU A 54 -3.20 -8.18 3.90
N LEU A 55 -4.16 -7.25 4.08
CA LEU A 55 -5.11 -6.84 3.05
C LEU A 55 -4.41 -6.18 1.84
N GLN A 56 -3.46 -5.28 2.10
CA GLN A 56 -2.77 -4.55 1.03
C GLN A 56 -1.80 -5.46 0.24
N ALA A 57 -1.36 -6.58 0.82
CA ALA A 57 -0.44 -7.51 0.17
C ALA A 57 -0.98 -8.08 -1.15
N GLU A 58 -2.30 -8.16 -1.33
CA GLU A 58 -2.93 -8.60 -2.58
C GLU A 58 -2.69 -7.63 -3.75
N PHE A 59 -2.61 -6.33 -3.44
CA PHE A 59 -2.57 -5.26 -4.44
C PHE A 59 -1.21 -4.57 -4.54
N GLY A 60 -0.42 -4.57 -3.46
CA GLY A 60 0.82 -3.84 -3.36
C GLY A 60 1.50 -4.00 -2.02
N CYS A 61 1.87 -2.89 -1.39
CA CYS A 61 2.54 -2.85 -0.08
C CYS A 61 2.06 -1.66 0.73
N LEU A 62 1.71 -1.90 2.00
CA LEU A 62 1.47 -0.82 2.96
C LEU A 62 2.82 -0.19 3.34
N LEU A 63 2.88 1.12 3.50
CA LEU A 63 4.09 1.82 3.90
C LEU A 63 3.94 2.46 5.28
N GLU A 64 2.80 3.11 5.51
CA GLU A 64 2.49 3.76 6.79
C GLU A 64 1.01 3.57 7.14
N ALA A 65 0.75 3.35 8.41
CA ALA A 65 -0.59 3.41 8.98
C ALA A 65 -0.52 3.98 10.39
N HIS A 66 -1.23 5.07 10.64
CA HIS A 66 -1.19 5.83 11.88
C HIS A 66 -2.57 6.30 12.28
N SER A 67 -2.92 6.14 13.56
CA SER A 67 -4.05 6.82 14.14
C SER A 67 -3.67 8.28 14.43
N ILE A 68 -4.42 9.20 13.85
CA ILE A 68 -4.20 10.65 13.94
C ILE A 68 -5.49 11.37 14.32
N THR A 69 -5.37 12.66 14.61
CA THR A 69 -6.53 13.54 14.83
C THR A 69 -6.62 14.56 13.71
N VAL A 70 -7.79 14.67 13.07
CA VAL A 70 -8.07 15.65 12.01
C VAL A 70 -9.29 16.46 12.41
N ASN A 71 -9.13 17.78 12.56
CA ASN A 71 -10.18 18.68 13.04
C ASN A 71 -10.89 18.17 14.33
N GLY A 72 -10.10 17.63 15.26
CA GLY A 72 -10.62 17.07 16.52
C GLY A 72 -11.32 15.71 16.39
N GLN A 73 -11.32 15.07 15.21
CA GLN A 73 -11.88 13.74 15.00
C GLN A 73 -10.76 12.68 14.89
N PRO A 74 -10.92 11.50 15.52
CA PRO A 74 -10.05 10.35 15.28
C PRO A 74 -10.10 9.95 13.80
N ALA A 75 -8.94 9.67 13.22
CA ALA A 75 -8.81 9.28 11.83
C ALA A 75 -7.63 8.32 11.62
N LEU A 76 -7.71 7.50 10.59
CA LEU A 76 -6.60 6.69 10.10
C LEU A 76 -5.91 7.43 8.96
N LEU A 77 -4.61 7.68 9.10
CA LEU A 77 -3.72 7.98 7.97
C LEU A 77 -3.18 6.68 7.42
N ARG A 78 -3.29 6.48 6.11
CA ARG A 78 -2.72 5.32 5.41
C ARG A 78 -1.90 5.77 4.21
N LEU A 79 -0.72 5.17 4.03
CA LEU A 79 0.15 5.36 2.87
C LEU A 79 0.53 3.98 2.31
N GLU A 80 0.34 3.79 1.01
CA GLU A 80 0.57 2.51 0.34
C GLU A 80 1.14 2.72 -1.06
N LYS A 81 1.79 1.69 -1.58
CA LYS A 81 2.28 1.63 -2.96
C LYS A 81 1.67 0.45 -3.70
N PHE A 82 1.50 0.59 -5.01
CA PHE A 82 0.93 -0.41 -5.91
C PHE A 82 1.52 -0.28 -7.31
N PRO A 83 1.54 -1.33 -8.14
CA PRO A 83 1.94 -1.21 -9.53
C PRO A 83 0.88 -0.42 -10.31
N LEU A 84 1.29 0.53 -11.14
CA LEU A 84 0.35 1.24 -11.99
C LEU A 84 -0.28 0.27 -13.02
N PRO A 85 -1.61 0.27 -13.18
CA PRO A 85 -2.25 -0.53 -14.22
C PRO A 85 -1.81 -0.04 -15.60
N ASP A 86 -1.84 -0.95 -16.58
CA ASP A 86 -1.57 -0.65 -17.99
C ASP A 86 -0.16 -0.10 -18.29
N ARG A 87 0.81 -0.39 -17.42
CA ARG A 87 2.23 -0.09 -17.63
C ARG A 87 3.09 -1.31 -17.31
N GLU A 88 4.12 -1.55 -18.12
CA GLU A 88 5.11 -2.62 -17.86
C GLU A 88 5.91 -2.36 -16.58
N SER A 89 6.08 -1.10 -16.19
CA SER A 89 6.79 -0.69 -14.98
C SER A 89 6.27 0.66 -14.44
N GLY A 90 6.56 0.92 -13.17
CA GLY A 90 6.18 2.15 -12.48
C GLY A 90 5.20 1.91 -11.33
N LEU A 91 5.36 2.71 -10.28
CA LEU A 91 4.55 2.61 -9.06
C LEU A 91 3.56 3.77 -8.95
N GLY A 92 2.41 3.48 -8.34
CA GLY A 92 1.50 4.47 -7.79
C GLY A 92 1.61 4.49 -6.28
N PHE A 93 1.46 5.65 -5.68
CA PHE A 93 1.42 5.83 -4.24
C PHE A 93 0.10 6.49 -3.84
N THR A 94 -0.61 5.91 -2.89
CA THR A 94 -1.83 6.51 -2.34
C THR A 94 -1.59 6.89 -0.88
N ALA A 95 -1.92 8.12 -0.53
CA ALA A 95 -2.00 8.56 0.86
C ALA A 95 -3.44 9.00 1.15
N GLY A 96 -4.00 8.62 2.29
CA GLY A 96 -5.37 8.95 2.63
C GLY A 96 -5.62 9.12 4.11
N ILE A 97 -6.62 9.94 4.42
CA ILE A 97 -7.22 10.12 5.74
C ILE A 97 -8.60 9.48 5.67
N VAL A 98 -8.87 8.51 6.54
CA VAL A 98 -10.18 7.93 6.77
C VAL A 98 -10.67 8.43 8.13
N VAL A 99 -11.80 9.12 8.17
CA VAL A 99 -12.47 9.54 9.41
C VAL A 99 -13.66 8.60 9.64
N PRO A 100 -13.51 7.51 10.40
CA PRO A 100 -14.57 6.53 10.55
C PRO A 100 -15.63 6.98 11.58
N LYS A 101 -16.88 6.59 11.33
CA LYS A 101 -18.01 6.66 12.26
C LYS A 101 -18.66 5.29 12.34
N ALA A 102 -19.55 5.05 13.30
CA ALA A 102 -20.10 3.72 13.56
C ALA A 102 -20.68 3.03 12.32
N ASN A 103 -21.29 3.79 11.41
CA ASN A 103 -22.00 3.30 10.24
C ASN A 103 -21.62 3.99 8.92
N CYS A 104 -20.57 4.81 8.90
CA CYS A 104 -20.11 5.48 7.69
C CYS A 104 -18.64 5.91 7.77
N SER A 105 -18.06 6.31 6.65
CA SER A 105 -16.70 6.85 6.57
C SER A 105 -16.61 8.04 5.62
N ALA A 106 -15.79 9.01 5.99
CA ALA A 106 -15.35 10.11 5.14
C ALA A 106 -13.88 9.90 4.80
N ILE A 107 -13.55 9.90 3.51
CA ILE A 107 -12.20 9.59 3.02
C ILE A 107 -11.71 10.74 2.15
N LEU A 108 -10.52 11.25 2.47
CA LEU A 108 -9.77 12.19 1.64
C LEU A 108 -8.47 11.51 1.23
N LYS A 109 -8.25 11.31 -0.07
CA LYS A 109 -7.14 10.50 -0.58
C LYS A 109 -6.49 11.14 -1.79
N ILE A 110 -5.15 11.15 -1.82
CA ILE A 110 -4.35 11.47 -3.00
C ILE A 110 -3.80 10.19 -3.61
N MET A 111 -3.72 10.14 -4.94
CA MET A 111 -2.96 9.18 -5.73
C MET A 111 -1.87 9.95 -6.48
N CYS A 112 -0.62 9.58 -6.22
CA CYS A 112 0.57 10.12 -6.87
C CYS A 112 1.17 9.05 -7.78
N PRO A 113 1.06 9.17 -9.12
CA PRO A 113 1.77 8.28 -10.01
C PRO A 113 3.27 8.60 -10.01
N GLU A 114 4.12 7.58 -10.08
CA GLU A 114 5.52 7.74 -10.39
C GLU A 114 5.66 8.36 -11.79
N ASN A 115 6.44 9.43 -11.85
CA ASN A 115 6.74 10.18 -13.06
C ASN A 115 8.25 10.11 -13.31
N GLY A 116 8.65 10.07 -14.59
CA GLY A 116 10.04 9.91 -14.97
C GLY A 116 10.45 8.43 -15.06
N ARG A 117 11.73 8.14 -14.81
CA ARG A 117 12.29 6.79 -14.92
C ARG A 117 11.88 5.96 -13.69
N PRO A 118 11.10 4.86 -13.86
CA PRO A 118 10.77 3.97 -12.76
C PRO A 118 12.02 3.45 -12.05
N GLY A 119 11.96 3.33 -10.73
CA GLY A 119 13.04 2.74 -9.94
C GLY A 119 14.24 3.68 -9.69
N ALA A 120 14.14 4.97 -10.07
CA ALA A 120 15.22 5.92 -9.90
C ALA A 120 15.57 6.16 -8.43
N ARG A 121 14.55 6.16 -7.56
CA ARG A 121 14.73 6.30 -6.10
C ARG A 121 15.46 5.08 -5.54
N GLU A 122 15.04 3.89 -5.93
CA GLU A 122 15.65 2.63 -5.54
C GLU A 122 17.11 2.55 -5.99
N ALA A 123 17.38 2.85 -7.27
CA ALA A 123 18.72 2.83 -7.83
C ALA A 123 19.69 3.77 -7.11
N ALA A 124 19.22 4.92 -6.63
CA ALA A 124 20.01 5.88 -5.87
C ALA A 124 20.19 5.51 -4.38
N VAL A 125 19.32 4.66 -3.84
CA VAL A 125 19.41 4.17 -2.45
C VAL A 125 20.26 2.91 -2.34
N VAL A 126 20.25 2.02 -3.34
CA VAL A 126 21.05 0.76 -3.33
C VAL A 126 22.52 0.98 -2.95
N PRO A 127 23.27 1.95 -3.51
CA PRO A 127 24.68 2.18 -3.12
C PRO A 127 24.86 2.63 -1.66
N LYS A 128 23.81 3.15 -1.02
CA LYS A 128 23.84 3.66 0.36
C LYS A 128 23.56 2.59 1.40
N VAL A 129 22.74 1.59 1.06
CA VAL A 129 22.29 0.54 1.99
C VAL A 129 22.88 -0.84 1.65
N GLY A 130 23.35 -1.03 0.43
CA GLY A 130 23.76 -2.33 -0.12
C GLY A 130 22.56 -3.16 -0.58
N PHE A 131 22.71 -3.87 -1.71
CA PHE A 131 21.65 -4.68 -2.29
C PHE A 131 21.00 -5.70 -1.32
N PRO A 132 21.76 -6.41 -0.45
CA PRO A 132 21.17 -7.33 0.53
C PRO A 132 20.20 -6.69 1.51
N ASN A 133 20.33 -5.38 1.77
CA ASN A 133 19.50 -4.64 2.71
C ASN A 133 18.37 -3.86 2.02
N MET A 134 18.20 -4.02 0.70
CA MET A 134 17.23 -3.24 -0.07
C MET A 134 15.77 -3.67 0.20
N PHE A 135 15.55 -4.93 0.55
CA PHE A 135 14.22 -5.51 0.74
C PHE A 135 14.12 -6.19 2.11
N PRO A 136 14.13 -5.42 3.21
CA PRO A 136 13.95 -6.00 4.54
C PRO A 136 12.52 -6.56 4.71
N PRO A 137 12.28 -7.43 5.72
CA PRO A 137 10.92 -7.83 6.08
C PRO A 137 10.02 -6.62 6.37
N HIS A 138 8.73 -6.75 6.08
CA HIS A 138 7.78 -5.67 6.33
C HIS A 138 7.68 -5.38 7.84
N PRO A 139 7.75 -4.10 8.28
CA PRO A 139 7.83 -3.76 9.71
C PRO A 139 6.60 -4.18 10.52
N TYR A 140 5.41 -4.18 9.91
CA TYR A 140 4.15 -4.55 10.59
C TYR A 140 3.75 -6.02 10.46
N ALA A 141 4.34 -6.76 9.51
CA ALA A 141 4.01 -8.15 9.26
C ALA A 141 5.20 -8.85 8.56
N PRO A 142 6.28 -9.17 9.31
CA PRO A 142 7.53 -9.68 8.73
C PRO A 142 7.39 -10.99 7.94
N ASP A 143 6.34 -11.75 8.26
CA ASP A 143 5.94 -13.01 7.64
C ASP A 143 5.13 -12.84 6.35
N VAL A 144 4.55 -11.67 6.11
CA VAL A 144 3.74 -11.41 4.90
C VAL A 144 4.64 -11.24 3.68
N ARG A 145 4.21 -11.85 2.57
CA ARG A 145 4.78 -11.66 1.23
C ARG A 145 3.66 -11.21 0.31
N GLY A 146 3.72 -9.95 -0.11
CA GLY A 146 2.72 -9.36 -0.99
C GLY A 146 3.21 -9.18 -2.42
N LYS A 147 2.35 -8.59 -3.25
CA LYS A 147 2.61 -8.28 -4.65
C LYS A 147 3.81 -7.35 -4.83
N LEU A 148 4.04 -6.44 -3.88
CA LEU A 148 5.24 -5.61 -3.82
C LEU A 148 5.96 -5.82 -2.49
N PRO A 149 7.31 -5.86 -2.49
CA PRO A 149 8.08 -5.91 -1.25
C PRO A 149 8.10 -4.53 -0.58
N TYR A 150 8.20 -4.54 0.75
CA TYR A 150 8.68 -3.37 1.47
C TYR A 150 10.15 -3.11 1.08
N ASN A 151 10.51 -1.85 0.89
CA ASN A 151 11.81 -1.47 0.34
C ASN A 151 12.48 -0.40 1.21
N ALA A 152 13.78 -0.53 1.45
CA ALA A 152 14.58 0.46 2.17
C ALA A 152 14.51 1.87 1.56
N ALA A 153 14.23 2.00 0.26
CA ALA A 153 13.96 3.27 -0.40
C ALA A 153 12.63 3.92 0.01
N ASP A 154 11.68 3.16 0.55
CA ASP A 154 10.39 3.71 1.00
C ASP A 154 10.55 4.60 2.24
N ASP A 155 11.65 4.49 2.97
CA ASP A 155 11.91 5.27 4.20
C ASP A 155 11.88 6.79 3.96
N MET A 156 11.21 7.53 4.86
CA MET A 156 11.07 8.99 4.80
C MET A 156 12.40 9.73 4.80
N ARG A 157 13.47 9.14 5.37
CA ARG A 157 14.79 9.78 5.43
C ARG A 157 15.37 10.12 4.05
N TRP A 158 14.85 9.49 3.00
CA TRP A 158 15.27 9.74 1.63
C TRP A 158 14.48 10.85 0.93
N ASP A 159 13.34 11.28 1.49
CA ASP A 159 12.41 12.18 0.80
C ASP A 159 13.06 13.52 0.39
N SER A 160 13.96 14.05 1.22
CA SER A 160 14.68 15.30 0.92
C SER A 160 15.59 15.20 -0.31
N MET A 161 16.06 14.00 -0.67
CA MET A 161 16.84 13.77 -1.88
C MET A 161 15.97 13.62 -3.13
N PHE A 162 14.67 13.36 -2.95
CA PHE A 162 13.72 13.10 -4.02
C PHE A 162 12.45 13.95 -3.88
N PRO A 163 12.54 15.29 -3.87
CA PRO A 163 11.39 16.17 -3.64
C PRO A 163 10.28 16.00 -4.69
N GLY A 164 10.65 15.63 -5.92
CA GLY A 164 9.70 15.39 -7.00
C GLY A 164 9.14 13.97 -7.06
N HIS A 165 9.61 13.03 -6.23
CA HIS A 165 9.18 11.64 -6.29
C HIS A 165 7.77 11.43 -5.73
N ALA A 166 7.01 10.50 -6.32
CA ALA A 166 5.60 10.29 -6.00
C ALA A 166 5.34 10.01 -4.51
N LEU A 167 6.14 9.14 -3.89
CA LEU A 167 6.08 8.90 -2.44
C LEU A 167 6.29 10.17 -1.60
N THR A 168 7.27 10.99 -1.97
CA THR A 168 7.57 12.25 -1.28
C THR A 168 6.41 13.24 -1.41
N ARG A 169 5.82 13.34 -2.61
CA ARG A 169 4.64 14.19 -2.85
C ARG A 169 3.44 13.73 -2.04
N ALA A 170 3.18 12.41 -2.01
CA ALA A 170 2.08 11.83 -1.24
C ALA A 170 2.22 12.14 0.27
N ARG A 171 3.43 11.98 0.82
CA ARG A 171 3.74 12.36 2.23
C ARG A 171 3.58 13.85 2.48
N ALA A 172 4.14 14.70 1.63
CA ALA A 172 4.03 16.15 1.79
C ALA A 172 2.55 16.59 1.76
N TRP A 173 1.76 16.01 0.85
CA TRP A 173 0.35 16.31 0.73
C TRP A 173 -0.43 15.84 1.96
N ILE A 174 -0.24 14.61 2.44
CA ILE A 174 -1.02 14.09 3.57
C ILE A 174 -0.71 14.84 4.88
N VAL A 175 0.54 15.28 5.07
CA VAL A 175 0.92 16.15 6.18
C VAL A 175 0.17 17.49 6.10
N ASN A 176 0.09 18.11 4.92
CA ASN A 176 -0.67 19.34 4.74
C ASN A 176 -2.19 19.12 4.93
N ALA A 177 -2.74 18.07 4.34
CA ALA A 177 -4.16 17.74 4.42
C ALA A 177 -4.59 17.47 5.87
N SER A 178 -3.79 16.72 6.64
CA SER A 178 -4.11 16.42 8.05
C SER A 178 -4.23 17.67 8.93
N ARG A 179 -3.50 18.75 8.59
CA ARG A 179 -3.51 20.02 9.33
C ARG A 179 -4.63 20.95 8.90
N THR A 180 -4.96 20.96 7.61
CA THR A 180 -5.84 21.96 7.01
C THR A 180 -7.27 21.47 6.82
N ALA A 181 -7.49 20.15 6.74
CA ALA A 181 -8.80 19.58 6.50
C ALA A 181 -9.83 20.01 7.56
N LYS A 182 -11.06 20.25 7.09
CA LYS A 182 -12.21 20.56 7.93
C LYS A 182 -13.23 19.45 7.85
N ILE A 183 -13.91 19.18 8.96
CA ILE A 183 -14.96 18.18 9.06
C ILE A 183 -16.29 18.90 9.31
N ASP A 184 -17.33 18.52 8.56
CA ASP A 184 -18.69 19.05 8.79
C ASP A 184 -19.13 18.73 10.23
N PRO A 185 -19.57 19.72 11.03
CA PRO A 185 -19.98 19.49 12.42
C PRO A 185 -21.07 18.42 12.59
N ARG A 186 -21.97 18.27 11.61
CA ARG A 186 -23.02 17.24 11.63
C ARG A 186 -22.43 15.84 11.47
N TYR A 187 -21.39 15.71 10.63
CA TYR A 187 -20.64 14.47 10.51
C TYR A 187 -19.83 14.19 11.79
N ALA A 188 -19.18 15.21 12.34
CA ALA A 188 -18.42 15.09 13.59
C ALA A 188 -19.29 14.62 14.77
N ALA A 189 -20.57 15.01 14.81
CA ALA A 189 -21.53 14.60 15.83
C ALA A 189 -22.02 13.15 15.71
N LEU A 190 -21.71 12.43 14.62
CA LEU A 190 -22.10 11.04 14.47
C LEU A 190 -21.39 10.12 15.49
N PRO A 191 -22.01 8.98 15.86
CA PRO A 191 -21.40 8.01 16.78
C PRO A 191 -20.03 7.54 16.31
N ALA A 192 -19.09 7.40 17.24
CA ALA A 192 -17.74 6.95 16.96
C ALA A 192 -17.71 5.49 16.47
N PHE A 193 -16.75 5.18 15.60
CA PHE A 193 -16.41 3.81 15.27
C PHE A 193 -15.64 3.17 16.43
N THR A 194 -16.06 2.01 16.90
CA THR A 194 -15.44 1.31 18.04
C THR A 194 -14.75 0.00 17.63
N GLY A 195 -14.50 -0.19 16.33
CA GLY A 195 -13.98 -1.44 15.78
C GLY A 195 -15.01 -2.21 14.96
N PRO A 196 -14.57 -3.23 14.21
CA PRO A 196 -15.46 -4.10 13.45
C PRO A 196 -16.43 -4.80 14.39
N ALA A 197 -17.66 -5.04 13.92
CA ALA A 197 -18.61 -5.85 14.68
C ALA A 197 -17.99 -7.22 14.96
N PRO A 198 -18.11 -7.76 16.19
CA PRO A 198 -17.63 -9.10 16.47
C PRO A 198 -18.31 -10.06 15.50
N VAL A 199 -17.50 -10.85 14.79
CA VAL A 199 -18.01 -11.89 13.90
C VAL A 199 -18.81 -12.83 14.79
N SER A 200 -20.14 -12.75 14.73
CA SER A 200 -20.99 -13.69 15.45
C SER A 200 -20.71 -15.05 14.85
N ALA A 201 -19.89 -15.83 15.55
CA ALA A 201 -19.66 -17.22 15.23
C ALA A 201 -21.03 -17.89 15.26
N LYS A 202 -21.61 -18.15 14.07
CA LYS A 202 -22.67 -19.14 13.96
C LYS A 202 -22.05 -20.45 14.38
N VAL A 203 -22.21 -20.79 15.65
CA VAL A 203 -22.04 -22.14 16.17
C VAL A 203 -23.09 -22.97 15.44
N GLY A 204 -22.69 -23.59 14.35
CA GLY A 204 -23.39 -24.73 13.78
C GLY A 204 -23.26 -25.86 14.78
N ALA A 205 -24.17 -25.90 15.76
CA ALA A 205 -24.45 -27.13 16.48
C ALA A 205 -25.11 -28.09 15.49
N GLY A 206 -24.28 -28.76 14.70
CA GLY A 206 -24.68 -29.96 13.97
C GLY A 206 -24.74 -31.11 14.95
N GLU A 207 -25.89 -31.30 15.58
CA GLU A 207 -26.29 -32.64 16.03
C GLU A 207 -26.41 -33.53 14.79
N THR A 208 -25.49 -34.48 14.64
CA THR A 208 -25.81 -35.77 14.02
C THR A 208 -25.08 -36.88 14.76
N SER A 209 -25.90 -37.62 15.52
CA SER A 209 -25.68 -39.01 15.91
C SER A 209 -25.32 -39.86 14.68
N GLY A 210 -24.37 -40.79 14.82
CA GLY A 210 -24.20 -41.82 13.79
C GLY A 210 -22.86 -42.53 13.70
N SER A 211 -22.73 -43.60 14.48
CA SER A 211 -22.12 -44.87 14.10
C SER A 211 -20.59 -44.99 13.96
N ALA A 212 -20.04 -45.74 14.91
CA ALA A 212 -18.76 -46.42 14.81
C ALA A 212 -18.74 -47.42 13.63
N SER A 213 -17.60 -47.51 12.95
CA SER A 213 -17.14 -48.70 12.24
C SER A 213 -15.63 -48.65 12.09
N SER A 214 -14.99 -49.64 12.70
CA SER A 214 -13.59 -50.01 12.63
C SER A 214 -13.22 -50.63 11.28
N SER A 215 -12.03 -50.31 10.75
CA SER A 215 -11.15 -51.31 10.11
C SER A 215 -9.81 -50.72 9.62
N SER A 216 -8.74 -51.21 10.26
CA SER A 216 -7.45 -51.66 9.71
C SER A 216 -6.66 -50.79 8.72
N SER A 217 -5.56 -50.24 9.24
CA SER A 217 -4.16 -50.50 8.85
C SER A 217 -3.88 -51.16 7.49
N THR A 218 -3.15 -50.47 6.61
CA THR A 218 -2.02 -51.07 5.88
C THR A 218 -0.94 -50.03 5.63
N SER A 219 0.23 -50.32 6.18
CA SER A 219 1.52 -49.66 5.97
C SER A 219 2.13 -50.04 4.63
N VAL A 220 2.67 -49.07 3.88
CA VAL A 220 3.74 -49.32 2.90
C VAL A 220 4.79 -48.22 3.04
N THR A 221 5.97 -48.63 3.48
CA THR A 221 7.22 -47.86 3.62
C THR A 221 7.91 -47.66 2.25
N PRO A 222 8.90 -46.75 2.15
CA PRO A 222 9.40 -46.18 0.91
C PRO A 222 10.52 -46.99 0.27
N THR A 223 10.66 -46.87 -1.05
CA THR A 223 11.84 -47.34 -1.78
C THR A 223 12.76 -46.15 -2.06
N THR A 224 13.93 -46.20 -1.45
CA THR A 224 15.08 -45.33 -1.69
C THR A 224 16.05 -46.06 -2.61
N THR A 225 16.56 -45.45 -3.68
CA THR A 225 17.92 -45.73 -4.20
C THR A 225 18.43 -44.55 -5.04
N PRO A 226 19.75 -44.27 -5.04
CA PRO A 226 20.34 -42.99 -5.39
C PRO A 226 21.07 -43.01 -6.75
N SER A 227 21.44 -41.84 -7.27
CA SER A 227 22.65 -41.61 -8.09
C SER A 227 22.76 -40.09 -8.33
N ASP A 228 23.70 -39.37 -7.71
CA ASP A 228 25.14 -39.24 -7.98
C ASP A 228 25.49 -38.14 -9.00
N SER A 229 26.10 -37.10 -8.43
CA SER A 229 27.16 -36.21 -8.90
C SER A 229 27.19 -35.57 -10.31
N ALA A 230 27.23 -34.23 -10.25
CA ALA A 230 28.18 -33.31 -10.90
C ALA A 230 28.13 -33.12 -12.43
N ALA A 231 27.86 -31.88 -12.86
CA ALA A 231 28.79 -31.12 -13.70
C ALA A 231 28.33 -29.65 -13.89
N THR A 232 29.35 -28.80 -13.83
CA THR A 232 29.44 -27.37 -14.11
C THR A 232 29.23 -27.06 -15.61
N GLU A 233 28.43 -26.03 -15.95
CA GLU A 233 28.50 -25.29 -17.23
C GLU A 233 27.76 -23.96 -17.05
N ALA A 234 28.45 -22.84 -16.79
CA ALA A 234 29.06 -21.92 -17.75
C ALA A 234 28.03 -21.18 -18.65
N MET A 235 27.85 -19.89 -18.34
CA MET A 235 27.03 -18.93 -19.08
C MET A 235 27.59 -18.65 -20.48
N PRO A 236 26.74 -18.43 -21.52
CA PRO A 236 27.16 -17.73 -22.70
C PRO A 236 27.04 -16.21 -22.50
N ILE A 237 28.15 -15.54 -22.78
CA ILE A 237 28.32 -14.09 -22.90
C ILE A 237 27.61 -13.66 -24.19
N ALA A 238 26.58 -12.81 -24.08
CA ALA A 238 25.99 -12.15 -25.24
C ALA A 238 26.66 -10.78 -25.45
N SER A 239 27.29 -10.64 -26.61
CA SER A 239 28.01 -9.48 -27.11
C SER A 239 27.16 -8.21 -27.19
N ALA A 240 27.82 -7.08 -26.92
CA ALA A 240 27.29 -5.74 -27.10
C ALA A 240 27.07 -5.38 -28.59
N PRO A 241 26.02 -4.61 -28.93
CA PRO A 241 26.00 -3.82 -30.14
C PRO A 241 26.28 -2.32 -29.90
N ALA A 242 27.27 -1.85 -30.66
CA ALA A 242 27.53 -0.52 -31.23
C ALA A 242 27.01 0.77 -30.55
N SER A 243 27.96 1.69 -30.36
CA SER A 243 27.76 3.12 -30.09
C SER A 243 26.84 3.81 -31.09
N PRO A 244 26.00 4.78 -30.67
CA PRO A 244 25.13 5.52 -31.57
C PRO A 244 25.89 6.57 -32.40
N GLU A 245 25.60 6.61 -33.70
CA GLU A 245 26.01 7.66 -34.63
C GLU A 245 25.44 9.03 -34.23
N THR A 246 26.32 10.02 -34.26
CA THR A 246 26.03 11.44 -34.02
C THR A 246 25.23 12.02 -35.20
N MET A 247 23.98 12.43 -34.97
CA MET A 247 23.25 13.28 -35.93
C MET A 247 23.46 14.78 -35.60
N PRO A 248 23.57 15.64 -36.63
CA PRO A 248 23.95 17.04 -36.46
C PRO A 248 22.79 17.94 -35.99
N ILE A 249 23.16 18.94 -35.20
CA ILE A 249 22.33 20.03 -34.67
C ILE A 249 21.98 20.99 -35.83
N PRO A 250 20.71 21.33 -36.08
CA PRO A 250 20.36 22.44 -36.97
C PRO A 250 20.66 23.78 -36.29
N LYS A 251 21.38 24.66 -37.00
CA LYS A 251 21.64 26.05 -36.61
C LYS A 251 20.38 26.90 -36.82
N ALA A 252 20.15 27.78 -35.84
CA ALA A 252 19.35 29.02 -35.78
C ALA A 252 18.20 29.22 -36.79
#